data_AF-A0A356SCW8-F1
#
_entry.id   AF-A0A356SCW8-F1
#
_cell.length_a   1.000
_cell.length_b   1.000
_cell.length_c   1.000
_cell.angle_alpha   90.00
_cell.angle_beta   90.00
_cell.angle_gamma   90.00
#
_symmetry.space_group_name_H-M   'P 1'
#
loop_
_entity.id
_entity.type
_entity.pdbx_description
1 polymer ?
#
loop_
_entity_poly.entity_id
_entity_poly.type
_entity_poly.pdbx_seq_one_letter_code
_entity_poly.pdbx_strand_id
1 'polypeptide(L)'
;MVVNQFGQFGALLKREIIENRNLFISTPALLAVIFFVFSIWVVSFVPSAEIATGIEYLSVLFDGLSPLQMAPVFLLPAVPFIVTLYICAIIYLINSLYQDRKDASVLFWQSMPVSNLQTVISKVVTICAIAPVFYVAILFVLHLLAVAMLVALGLTYNVQVAGLGYMFMASVLSLLLIYLSAITTALW
;
A
#
# COMPACT_ATOMS: atom_id res chain seq x y z
N MET A 1 28.35 -7.50 30.27
CA MET A 1 26.95 -7.13 29.94
C MET A 1 26.64 -7.67 28.57
N VAL A 2 25.75 -8.66 28.45
CA VAL A 2 25.29 -9.15 27.15
C VAL A 2 24.40 -8.08 26.55
N VAL A 3 24.92 -7.37 25.55
CA VAL A 3 24.14 -6.34 24.85
C VAL A 3 23.04 -7.07 24.06
N ASN A 4 21.78 -6.68 24.29
CA ASN A 4 20.61 -7.29 23.64
C ASN A 4 20.56 -6.86 22.16
N GLN A 5 21.16 -7.67 21.28
CA GLN A 5 21.29 -7.38 19.85
C GLN A 5 19.94 -7.19 19.15
N PHE A 6 18.89 -7.88 19.60
CA PHE A 6 17.54 -7.73 19.04
C PHE A 6 16.93 -6.34 19.35
N GLY A 7 17.21 -5.79 20.54
CA GLY A 7 16.78 -4.45 20.90
C GLY A 7 17.46 -3.36 20.07
N GLN A 8 18.74 -3.55 19.72
CA GLN A 8 19.50 -2.61 18.89
C GLN A 8 18.97 -2.59 17.44
N PHE A 9 18.70 -3.76 16.87
CA PHE A 9 18.16 -3.85 15.51
C PHE A 9 16.76 -3.23 15.41
N GLY A 10 15.90 -3.47 16.41
CA GLY A 10 14.60 -2.81 16.49
C GLY A 10 14.69 -1.29 16.60
N ALA A 11 15.70 -0.76 17.32
CA ALA A 11 15.95 0.67 17.40
C ALA A 11 16.39 1.27 16.05
N LEU A 12 17.25 0.56 15.30
CA LEU A 12 17.63 0.97 13.94
C LEU A 12 16.42 1.03 13.00
N LEU A 13 15.59 -0.01 12.98
CA LEU A 13 14.37 -0.01 12.17
C LEU A 13 13.42 1.12 12.55
N LYS A 14 13.21 1.34 13.85
CA LYS A 14 12.37 2.44 14.34
C LYS A 14 12.92 3.79 13.88
N ARG A 15 14.24 3.98 13.91
CA ARG A 15 14.89 5.19 13.41
C ARG A 15 14.61 5.39 11.92
N GLU A 16 14.84 4.38 11.08
CA GLU A 16 14.63 4.45 9.63
C GLU A 16 13.18 4.84 9.28
N ILE A 17 12.20 4.27 10.00
CA ILE A 17 10.78 4.59 9.83
C ILE A 17 10.47 6.04 10.23
N ILE A 18 11.04 6.51 11.35
CA ILE A 18 10.77 7.87 11.85
C ILE A 18 11.39 8.92 10.92
N GLU A 19 12.65 8.71 10.51
CA GLU A 19 13.38 9.64 9.65
C GLU A 19 12.74 9.74 8.25
N ASN A 20 12.20 8.63 7.73
CA ASN A 20 11.63 8.56 6.39
C ASN A 20 10.10 8.40 6.40
N ARG A 21 9.44 8.82 7.48
CA ARG A 21 7.99 8.64 7.70
C ARG A 21 7.16 9.18 6.54
N ASN A 22 7.54 10.34 6.01
CA ASN A 22 6.80 10.99 4.93
C ASN A 22 6.77 10.13 3.67
N LEU A 23 7.87 9.43 3.37
CA LEU A 23 8.01 8.62 2.18
C LEU A 23 7.21 7.33 2.26
N PHE A 24 7.14 6.72 3.45
CA PHE A 24 6.45 5.45 3.66
C PHE A 24 4.96 5.58 3.97
N ILE A 25 4.53 6.69 4.60
CA ILE A 25 3.14 6.87 5.04
C ILE A 25 2.47 8.00 4.28
N SER A 26 3.06 9.20 4.29
CA SER A 26 2.40 10.38 3.71
C SER A 26 2.24 10.29 2.19
N THR A 27 3.26 9.78 1.48
CA THR A 27 3.21 9.62 0.02
C THR A 27 2.09 8.67 -0.44
N PRO A 28 2.02 7.40 0.00
CA PRO A 28 0.92 6.52 -0.39
C PRO A 28 -0.44 7.00 0.15
N ALA A 29 -0.50 7.63 1.32
CA ALA A 29 -1.75 8.17 1.85
C ALA A 29 -2.28 9.32 0.97
N LEU A 30 -1.41 10.24 0.55
CA LEU A 30 -1.77 11.31 -0.36
C LEU A 30 -2.26 10.76 -1.71
N LEU A 31 -1.57 9.75 -2.24
CA LEU A 31 -2.01 9.07 -3.46
C LEU A 31 -3.40 8.46 -3.29
N ALA A 32 -3.69 7.79 -2.17
CA ALA A 32 -5.02 7.24 -1.89
C ALA A 32 -6.10 8.32 -1.79
N VAL A 33 -5.81 9.45 -1.14
CA VAL A 33 -6.74 10.59 -1.08
C VAL A 33 -7.01 11.15 -2.47
N ILE A 34 -5.96 11.38 -3.27
CA ILE A 34 -6.10 11.86 -4.65
C ILE A 34 -6.91 10.88 -5.48
N PHE A 35 -6.60 9.58 -5.39
CA PHE A 35 -7.30 8.53 -6.14
C PHE A 35 -8.79 8.48 -5.78
N PHE A 36 -9.13 8.56 -4.48
CA PHE A 36 -10.51 8.53 -4.02
C PHE A 36 -11.28 9.79 -4.42
N VAL A 37 -10.69 10.98 -4.22
CA VAL A 37 -11.30 12.24 -4.67
C VAL A 37 -11.48 12.25 -6.19
N PHE A 38 -10.51 11.74 -6.93
CA PHE A 38 -10.61 11.59 -8.39
C PHE A 38 -11.75 10.65 -8.78
N SER A 39 -11.96 9.53 -8.07
CA SER A 39 -13.10 8.65 -8.35
C SER A 39 -14.45 9.33 -8.12
N ILE A 40 -14.58 10.15 -7.06
CA ILE A 40 -15.81 10.94 -6.82
C ILE A 40 -15.99 11.97 -7.93
N TRP A 41 -14.91 12.66 -8.28
CA TRP A 41 -14.92 13.65 -9.36
C TRP A 41 -15.36 13.03 -10.68
N VAL A 42 -14.81 11.88 -11.08
CA VAL A 42 -15.22 11.16 -12.29
C VAL A 42 -16.71 10.80 -12.26
N VAL A 43 -17.21 10.24 -11.15
CA VAL A 43 -18.64 9.88 -11.02
C VAL A 43 -19.55 11.10 -11.15
N SER A 44 -19.11 12.29 -10.73
CA SER A 44 -19.92 13.52 -10.86
C SER A 44 -20.17 13.97 -12.30
N PHE A 45 -19.40 13.49 -13.28
CA PHE A 45 -19.63 13.75 -14.71
C PHE A 45 -20.50 12.69 -15.39
N VAL A 46 -20.76 11.56 -14.74
CA VAL A 46 -21.52 10.45 -15.33
C VAL A 46 -23.01 10.73 -15.14
N PRO A 47 -23.85 10.64 -16.19
CA PRO A 47 -25.30 10.74 -16.07
C PRO A 47 -25.86 9.71 -15.09
N SER A 48 -26.86 10.09 -14.29
CA SER A 48 -27.45 9.22 -13.26
C SER A 48 -27.95 7.88 -13.79
N ALA A 49 -28.53 7.86 -14.98
CA ALA A 49 -29.00 6.63 -15.64
C ALA A 49 -27.84 5.67 -15.98
N GLU A 50 -26.69 6.20 -16.39
CA GLU A 50 -25.51 5.40 -16.70
C GLU A 50 -24.85 4.84 -15.44
N ILE A 51 -24.88 5.57 -14.32
CA ILE A 51 -24.37 5.06 -13.03
C ILE A 51 -25.16 3.83 -12.59
N ALA A 52 -26.49 3.89 -12.65
CA ALA A 52 -27.36 2.75 -12.33
C ALA A 52 -27.03 1.53 -13.20
N THR A 53 -26.94 1.76 -14.52
CA THR A 53 -26.61 0.70 -15.49
C THR A 53 -25.20 0.13 -15.24
N GLY A 54 -24.22 0.97 -14.89
CA GLY A 54 -22.86 0.55 -14.54
C GLY A 54 -22.80 -0.38 -13.32
N ILE A 55 -23.62 -0.12 -12.30
CA ILE A 55 -23.74 -0.96 -11.11
C ILE A 55 -24.39 -2.31 -11.45
N GLU A 56 -25.40 -2.32 -12.33
CA GLU A 56 -26.02 -3.55 -12.82
C GLU A 56 -25.03 -4.40 -13.63
N TYR A 57 -24.24 -3.77 -14.52
CA TYR A 57 -23.18 -4.46 -15.26
C TYR A 57 -22.13 -5.08 -14.33
N LEU A 58 -21.71 -4.37 -13.29
CA LEU A 58 -20.81 -4.92 -12.28
C LEU A 58 -21.43 -6.13 -11.57
N SER A 59 -22.72 -6.07 -11.24
CA SER A 59 -23.44 -7.17 -10.58
C SER A 59 -23.52 -8.40 -11.47
N VAL A 60 -23.80 -8.22 -12.77
CA VAL A 60 -23.84 -9.31 -13.76
C VAL A 60 -22.45 -9.88 -14.04
N LEU A 61 -21.42 -9.02 -14.16
CA LEU A 61 -20.03 -9.44 -14.38
C LEU A 61 -19.53 -10.38 -13.28
N PHE A 62 -20.01 -10.14 -12.06
CA PHE A 62 -19.60 -10.83 -10.86
C PHE A 62 -20.56 -11.92 -10.39
N ASP A 63 -21.67 -12.12 -11.10
CA ASP A 63 -22.66 -13.12 -10.74
C ASP A 63 -22.08 -14.54 -10.87
N GLY A 64 -22.34 -15.37 -9.86
CA GLY A 64 -21.85 -16.75 -9.77
C GLY A 64 -20.33 -16.92 -9.63
N LEU A 65 -19.53 -15.86 -9.57
CA LEU A 65 -18.07 -15.96 -9.41
C LEU A 65 -17.66 -16.15 -7.95
N SER A 66 -16.63 -16.97 -7.74
CA SER A 66 -16.00 -17.10 -6.42
C SER A 66 -15.09 -15.89 -6.11
N PRO A 67 -14.85 -15.54 -4.83
CA PRO A 67 -14.00 -14.40 -4.46
C PRO A 67 -12.58 -14.49 -5.06
N LEU A 68 -12.06 -15.71 -5.19
CA LEU A 68 -10.74 -15.96 -5.76
C LEU A 68 -10.68 -15.59 -7.25
N GLN A 69 -11.75 -15.84 -8.01
CA GLN A 69 -11.84 -15.49 -9.44
C GLN A 69 -12.01 -13.98 -9.64
N MET A 70 -12.61 -13.29 -8.67
CA MET A 70 -12.83 -11.84 -8.71
C MET A 70 -11.59 -11.05 -8.28
N ALA A 71 -10.77 -11.60 -7.38
CA ALA A 71 -9.62 -10.93 -6.78
C ALA A 71 -8.66 -10.23 -7.77
N PRO A 72 -8.37 -10.78 -8.98
CA PRO A 72 -7.52 -10.09 -9.95
C PRO A 72 -8.02 -8.73 -10.40
N VAL A 73 -9.34 -8.51 -10.47
CA VAL A 73 -9.91 -7.20 -10.85
C VAL A 73 -9.59 -6.13 -9.80
N PHE A 74 -9.55 -6.52 -8.53
CA PHE A 74 -9.20 -5.65 -7.42
C PHE A 74 -7.68 -5.38 -7.31
N LEU A 75 -6.85 -5.95 -8.19
CA LEU A 75 -5.43 -5.57 -8.32
C LEU A 75 -5.26 -4.26 -9.09
N LEU A 76 -6.19 -3.90 -9.97
CA LEU A 76 -6.06 -2.74 -10.86
C LEU A 76 -5.82 -1.43 -10.10
N PRO A 77 -6.54 -1.11 -9.00
CA PRO A 77 -6.28 0.11 -8.24
C PRO A 77 -4.90 0.14 -7.56
N ALA A 78 -4.26 -1.02 -7.36
CA ALA A 78 -2.97 -1.13 -6.69
C ALA A 78 -1.78 -0.81 -7.61
N VAL A 79 -1.95 -0.83 -8.94
CA VAL A 79 -0.88 -0.56 -9.91
C VAL A 79 -0.16 0.77 -9.65
N PRO A 80 -0.84 1.94 -9.53
CA PRO A 80 -0.15 3.20 -9.24
C PRO A 80 0.56 3.20 -7.88
N PHE A 81 0.07 2.42 -6.91
CA PHE A 81 0.71 2.28 -5.60
C PHE A 81 2.00 1.46 -5.67
N ILE A 82 2.02 0.38 -6.46
CA ILE A 82 3.23 -0.43 -6.67
C ILE A 82 4.31 0.41 -7.36
N VAL A 83 3.94 1.19 -8.39
CA VAL A 83 4.88 2.11 -9.06
C VAL A 83 5.42 3.15 -8.08
N THR A 84 4.55 3.71 -7.24
CA THR A 84 4.94 4.69 -6.22
C THR A 84 5.87 4.08 -5.18
N LEU A 85 5.61 2.84 -4.74
CA LEU A 85 6.48 2.09 -3.83
C LEU A 85 7.88 1.92 -4.43
N TYR A 86 7.97 1.52 -5.70
CA TYR A 86 9.24 1.35 -6.40
C TYR A 86 10.05 2.66 -6.46
N ILE A 87 9.40 3.77 -6.85
CA ILE A 87 10.04 5.09 -6.89
C ILE A 87 10.49 5.53 -5.48
N CYS A 88 9.62 5.36 -4.48
CA CYS A 88 9.93 5.68 -3.09
C CYS A 88 11.09 4.85 -2.54
N ALA A 89 11.17 3.56 -2.88
CA ALA A 89 12.27 2.69 -2.48
C ALA A 89 13.61 3.19 -3.02
N ILE A 90 13.67 3.59 -4.29
CA ILE A 90 14.88 4.16 -4.90
C ILE A 90 15.27 5.48 -4.22
N ILE A 91 14.32 6.39 -4.03
CA ILE A 91 14.57 7.69 -3.37
C ILE A 91 15.08 7.47 -1.93
N TYR A 92 14.46 6.55 -1.20
CA TYR A 92 14.87 6.17 0.16
C TYR A 92 16.31 5.63 0.18
N LEU A 93 16.65 4.70 -0.71
CA LEU A 93 17.99 4.11 -0.77
C LEU A 93 19.04 5.17 -1.09
N ILE A 94 18.79 6.00 -2.10
CA ILE A 94 19.72 7.07 -2.49
C ILE A 94 19.92 8.05 -1.35
N ASN A 95 18.84 8.55 -0.75
CA ASN A 95 18.93 9.53 0.32
C ASN A 95 19.63 8.93 1.54
N SER A 96 19.22 7.74 1.98
CA SER A 96 19.79 7.11 3.19
C SER A 96 21.27 6.76 3.02
N LEU A 97 21.69 6.23 1.86
CA LEU A 97 23.11 5.94 1.58
C LEU A 97 23.94 7.22 1.42
N TYR A 98 23.35 8.27 0.86
CA TYR A 98 24.03 9.56 0.72
C TYR A 98 24.27 10.21 2.09
N GLN A 99 23.27 10.23 2.97
CA GLN A 99 23.44 10.79 4.32
C GLN A 99 24.47 9.98 5.13
N ASP A 100 24.45 8.65 5.05
CA ASP A 100 25.43 7.80 5.73
C ASP A 100 26.88 8.11 5.29
N ARG A 101 27.08 8.48 4.02
CA ARG A 101 28.39 8.91 3.50
C ARG A 101 28.76 10.33 3.94
N LYS A 102 27.80 11.26 3.86
CA LYS A 102 28.02 12.68 4.13
C LYS A 102 28.33 12.92 5.61
N ASP A 103 27.58 12.29 6.51
CA ASP A 103 27.70 12.56 7.94
C ASP A 103 28.81 11.73 8.60
N ALA A 104 29.50 10.88 7.83
CA ALA A 104 30.45 9.89 8.32
C ALA A 104 29.91 9.12 9.55
N SER A 105 28.59 8.99 9.66
CA SER A 105 27.89 8.43 10.80
C SER A 105 28.29 6.97 11.03
N VAL A 106 28.78 6.29 9.99
CA VAL A 106 29.50 5.02 10.06
C VAL A 106 30.56 5.01 11.17
N LEU A 107 31.35 6.07 11.36
CA LEU A 107 32.38 6.13 12.41
C LEU A 107 31.77 6.20 13.81
N PHE A 108 30.61 6.86 13.96
CA PHE A 108 29.85 6.84 15.21
C PHE A 108 29.24 5.46 15.47
N TRP A 109 28.64 4.82 14.46
CA TRP A 109 28.08 3.48 14.59
C TRP A 109 29.14 2.41 14.82
N GLN A 110 30.36 2.57 14.31
CA GLN A 110 31.52 1.74 14.63
C GLN A 110 31.96 1.87 16.10
N SER A 111 31.72 3.03 16.74
CA SER A 111 31.96 3.22 18.17
C SER A 111 30.86 2.65 19.06
N MET A 112 29.67 2.38 18.50
CA MET A 112 28.60 1.64 19.16
C MET A 112 28.76 0.13 18.93
N PRO A 113 28.28 -0.74 19.83
CA PRO A 113 28.34 -2.20 19.65
C PRO A 113 27.26 -2.67 18.65
N VAL A 114 27.24 -2.10 17.45
CA VAL A 114 26.27 -2.36 16.37
C VAL A 114 27.07 -2.63 15.10
N SER A 115 26.80 -3.73 14.40
CA SER A 115 27.60 -4.09 13.22
C SER A 115 27.16 -3.33 11.96
N ASN A 116 28.11 -3.02 11.08
CA ASN A 116 27.81 -2.40 9.77
C ASN A 116 26.79 -3.22 8.96
N LEU A 117 26.82 -4.54 9.11
CA LEU A 117 25.87 -5.46 8.47
C LEU A 117 24.44 -5.25 9.00
N GLN A 118 24.27 -5.04 10.31
CA GLN A 118 22.94 -4.74 10.88
C GLN A 118 22.36 -3.44 10.33
N THR A 119 23.19 -2.43 10.11
CA THR A 119 22.77 -1.16 9.48
C THR A 119 22.27 -1.38 8.06
N VAL A 120 23.00 -2.13 7.23
CA VAL A 120 22.57 -2.43 5.85
C VAL A 120 21.29 -3.28 5.83
N ILE A 121 21.23 -4.33 6.65
CA ILE A 121 20.03 -5.19 6.74
C ILE A 121 18.81 -4.37 7.20
N SER A 122 18.98 -3.39 8.09
CA SER A 122 17.85 -2.56 8.53
C SER A 122 17.20 -1.80 7.37
N LYS A 123 17.99 -1.31 6.40
CA LYS A 123 17.49 -0.62 5.22
C LYS A 123 16.79 -1.58 4.25
N VAL A 124 17.39 -2.76 4.02
CA VAL A 124 16.79 -3.81 3.18
C VAL A 124 15.44 -4.27 3.76
N VAL A 125 15.38 -4.56 5.06
CA VAL A 125 14.14 -4.95 5.75
C VAL A 125 13.10 -3.84 5.70
N THR A 126 13.53 -2.58 5.80
CA THR A 126 12.61 -1.42 5.70
C THR A 126 11.91 -1.38 4.36
N ILE A 127 12.61 -1.63 3.25
CA ILE A 127 12.03 -1.61 1.90
C ILE A 127 11.28 -2.90 1.60
N CYS A 128 11.82 -4.05 1.98
CA CYS A 128 11.27 -5.36 1.58
C CYS A 128 10.06 -5.79 2.42
N ALA A 129 9.96 -5.33 3.67
CA ALA A 129 8.88 -5.76 4.56
C ALA A 129 8.05 -4.56 5.03
N ILE A 130 8.69 -3.55 5.62
CA ILE A 130 7.95 -2.47 6.30
C ILE A 130 7.18 -1.59 5.32
N ALA A 131 7.81 -1.16 4.23
CA ALA A 131 7.16 -0.34 3.22
C ALA A 131 5.94 -1.05 2.57
N PRO A 132 6.04 -2.31 2.09
CA PRO A 132 4.90 -3.07 1.60
C PRO A 132 3.74 -3.17 2.60
N VAL A 133 4.01 -3.39 3.89
CA VAL A 133 2.97 -3.47 4.93
C VAL A 133 2.17 -2.16 5.01
N PHE A 134 2.84 -1.00 5.02
CA PHE A 134 2.14 0.29 5.06
C PHE A 134 1.31 0.54 3.80
N TYR A 135 1.84 0.19 2.63
CA TYR A 135 1.12 0.35 1.36
C TYR A 135 -0.13 -0.53 1.31
N VAL A 136 -0.02 -1.78 1.74
CA VAL A 136 -1.18 -2.71 1.80
C VAL A 136 -2.21 -2.23 2.81
N ALA A 137 -1.78 -1.71 3.97
CA ALA A 137 -2.70 -1.14 4.96
C ALA A 137 -3.47 0.07 4.41
N ILE A 138 -2.81 0.95 3.65
CA ILE A 138 -3.45 2.10 3.01
C ILE A 138 -4.41 1.65 1.89
N LEU A 139 -4.00 0.67 1.10
CA LEU A 139 -4.87 0.08 0.07
C LEU A 139 -6.09 -0.61 0.68
N PHE A 140 -5.97 -1.24 1.84
CA PHE A 140 -7.13 -1.79 2.56
C PHE A 140 -8.14 -0.70 2.90
N VAL A 141 -7.69 0.45 3.41
CA VAL A 141 -8.57 1.60 3.67
C VAL A 141 -9.20 2.11 2.37
N LEU A 142 -8.44 2.19 1.28
CA LEU A 142 -8.97 2.60 -0.02
C LEU A 142 -10.06 1.64 -0.54
N HIS A 143 -9.87 0.32 -0.40
CA HIS A 143 -10.87 -0.67 -0.76
C HIS A 143 -12.14 -0.55 0.09
N LEU A 144 -12.01 -0.28 1.40
CA LEU A 144 -13.16 -0.01 2.27
C LEU A 144 -13.94 1.23 1.80
N LEU A 145 -13.24 2.31 1.46
CA LEU A 145 -13.86 3.53 0.93
C LEU A 145 -14.53 3.28 -0.42
N ALA A 146 -13.93 2.50 -1.31
CA ALA A 146 -14.51 2.15 -2.60
C ALA A 146 -15.79 1.31 -2.43
N VAL A 147 -15.79 0.33 -1.52
CA VAL A 147 -16.99 -0.47 -1.19
C VAL A 147 -18.08 0.44 -0.58
N ALA A 148 -17.72 1.32 0.35
CA ALA A 148 -18.68 2.27 0.94
C ALA A 148 -19.28 3.22 -0.12
N MET A 149 -18.45 3.71 -1.05
CA MET A 149 -18.91 4.53 -2.17
C MET A 149 -19.87 3.75 -3.08
N LEU A 150 -19.55 2.50 -3.41
CA LEU A 150 -20.39 1.66 -4.24
C LEU A 150 -21.75 1.38 -3.59
N VAL A 151 -21.77 1.13 -2.27
CA VAL A 151 -23.03 1.02 -1.49
C VAL A 151 -23.83 2.32 -1.51
N ALA A 152 -23.17 3.46 -1.29
CA ALA A 152 -23.83 4.76 -1.31
C ALA A 152 -24.48 5.07 -2.67
N LEU A 153 -23.80 4.74 -3.77
CA LEU A 153 -24.35 4.89 -5.13
C LEU A 153 -25.53 3.95 -5.36
N GLY A 154 -25.42 2.67 -4.97
CA GLY A 154 -26.52 1.71 -5.09
C GLY A 154 -27.79 2.17 -4.36
N LEU A 155 -27.64 2.70 -3.15
CA LEU A 155 -28.76 3.27 -2.38
C LEU A 155 -29.33 4.54 -3.04
N THR A 156 -28.47 5.43 -3.54
CA THR A 156 -28.90 6.70 -4.15
C THR A 156 -29.71 6.47 -5.42
N TYR A 157 -29.31 5.50 -6.25
CA TYR A 157 -29.96 5.19 -7.53
C TYR A 157 -30.95 4.03 -7.46
N ASN A 158 -31.24 3.50 -6.26
CA ASN A 158 -32.14 2.37 -6.02
C ASN A 158 -31.78 1.09 -6.81
N VAL A 159 -30.48 0.83 -6.99
CA VAL A 159 -29.97 -0.38 -7.64
C VAL A 159 -29.40 -1.32 -6.59
N GLN A 160 -29.80 -2.60 -6.65
CA GLN A 160 -29.23 -3.62 -5.77
C GLN A 160 -27.86 -4.05 -6.28
N VAL A 161 -26.86 -3.96 -5.40
CA VAL A 161 -25.52 -4.50 -5.67
C VAL A 161 -25.52 -5.97 -5.28
N ALA A 162 -25.73 -6.86 -6.25
CA ALA A 162 -25.60 -8.28 -5.99
C ALA A 162 -24.13 -8.65 -5.71
N GLY A 163 -23.91 -9.61 -4.81
CA GLY A 163 -22.56 -10.12 -4.56
C GLY A 163 -21.62 -9.19 -3.77
N LEU A 164 -22.10 -8.11 -3.16
CA LEU A 164 -21.28 -7.16 -2.39
C LEU A 164 -20.37 -7.85 -1.35
N GLY A 165 -20.87 -8.87 -0.65
CA GLY A 165 -20.07 -9.65 0.30
C GLY A 165 -18.93 -10.43 -0.37
N TYR A 166 -19.17 -11.01 -1.54
CA TYR A 166 -18.17 -11.70 -2.34
C TYR A 166 -17.13 -10.73 -2.90
N MET A 167 -17.56 -9.54 -3.35
CA MET A 167 -16.68 -8.46 -3.80
C MET A 167 -15.77 -7.94 -2.67
N PHE A 168 -16.30 -7.81 -1.45
CA PHE A 168 -15.51 -7.43 -0.29
C PHE A 168 -14.48 -8.53 0.07
N MET A 169 -14.88 -9.80 0.05
CA MET A 169 -13.93 -10.89 0.27
C MET A 169 -12.85 -10.95 -0.82
N ALA A 170 -13.22 -10.70 -2.08
CA ALA A 170 -12.30 -10.64 -3.19
C ALA A 170 -11.28 -9.49 -3.04
N SER A 171 -11.72 -8.32 -2.56
CA SER A 171 -10.82 -7.19 -2.31
C SER A 171 -9.89 -7.44 -1.12
N VAL A 172 -10.33 -8.17 -0.09
CA VAL A 172 -9.45 -8.59 1.00
C VAL A 172 -8.44 -9.64 0.53
N LEU A 173 -8.86 -10.60 -0.29
CA LEU A 173 -7.97 -11.60 -0.87
C LEU A 173 -6.93 -10.99 -1.81
N SER A 174 -7.30 -9.96 -2.58
CA SER A 174 -6.37 -9.27 -3.48
C SER A 174 -5.23 -8.60 -2.72
N LEU A 175 -5.42 -8.17 -1.47
CA LEU A 175 -4.36 -7.56 -0.65
C LEU A 175 -3.18 -8.50 -0.40
N LEU A 176 -3.43 -9.79 -0.25
CA LEU A 176 -2.36 -10.78 -0.12
C LEU A 176 -1.54 -10.87 -1.41
N LEU A 177 -2.21 -10.85 -2.58
CA LEU A 177 -1.54 -10.84 -3.87
C LEU A 177 -0.75 -9.54 -4.09
N ILE A 178 -1.32 -8.39 -3.68
CA ILE A 178 -0.64 -7.09 -3.73
C ILE A 178 0.59 -7.09 -2.82
N TYR A 179 0.49 -7.66 -1.63
CA TYR A 179 1.62 -7.77 -0.70
C TYR A 179 2.76 -8.60 -1.30
N LEU A 180 2.45 -9.77 -1.87
CA LEU A 180 3.44 -10.60 -2.55
C LEU A 180 4.07 -9.87 -3.74
N SER A 181 3.26 -9.18 -4.54
CA SER A 181 3.75 -8.36 -5.66
C SER A 181 4.67 -7.24 -5.17
N ALA A 182 4.29 -6.50 -4.13
CA ALA A 182 5.08 -5.42 -3.56
C ALA A 182 6.44 -5.91 -3.01
N ILE A 183 6.48 -7.09 -2.37
CA ILE A 183 7.75 -7.72 -1.96
C ILE A 183 8.60 -8.04 -3.18
N THR A 184 8.04 -8.65 -4.22
CA THR A 184 8.83 -9.00 -5.41
C THR A 184 9.38 -7.75 -6.11
N THR A 185 8.61 -6.66 -6.15
CA THR A 185 9.06 -5.37 -6.69
C THR A 185 10.10 -4.69 -5.80
N ALA A 186 10.10 -4.94 -4.49
CA ALA A 186 11.13 -4.43 -3.60
C ALA A 186 12.47 -5.17 -3.73
N LEU A 187 12.47 -6.38 -4.27
CA LEU A 187 13.65 -7.24 -4.43
C LEU A 187 14.39 -7.06 -5.76
N TRP A 188 13.73 -6.48 -6.77
CA TRP A 188 14.26 -6.22 -8.11
C TRP A 188 14.50 -4.73 -8.33
#